data_AF-A0A967IEN9-F1
#
_entry.id   AF-A0A967IEN9-F1
#
_cell.length_a   1.000
_cell.length_b   1.000
_cell.length_c   1.000
_cell.angle_alpha   90.00
_cell.angle_beta   90.00
_cell.angle_gamma   90.00
#
_symmetry.space_group_name_H-M   'P 1'
#
loop_
_entity.id
_entity.type
_entity.pdbx_description
1 polymer ?
#
loop_
_entity_poly.entity_id
_entity_poly.type
_entity_poly.pdbx_seq_one_letter_code
_entity_poly.pdbx_strand_id
1 'polypeptide(L)' 'MYENKQQYEEILRDKVIMLEWAVGHPIHHGDAGLCPRCSSSGTFDIEGLGFDAESGNSIYYSTVFNEWRCRRCDFRLCA' A
#
# COMPACT_ATOMS: atom_id res chain seq x y z
N MET A 1 15.34 -6.22 -5.59
CA MET A 1 15.52 -4.86 -6.15
C MET A 1 14.97 -4.91 -7.57
N TYR A 2 14.13 -3.95 -7.96
CA TYR A 2 13.54 -3.86 -9.31
C TYR A 2 14.50 -3.13 -10.26
N GLU A 3 14.56 -3.55 -11.52
CA GLU A 3 15.51 -2.96 -12.48
C GLU A 3 15.01 -1.62 -13.03
N ASN A 4 13.69 -1.36 -13.02
CA ASN A 4 13.11 -0.07 -13.41
C ASN A 4 11.69 0.14 -12.83
N LYS A 5 11.19 1.39 -12.94
CA LYS A 5 9.87 1.82 -12.45
C LYS A 5 8.70 1.05 -13.10
N GLN A 6 8.80 0.69 -14.38
CA GLN A 6 7.75 -0.02 -15.11
C GLN A 6 7.57 -1.46 -14.62
N GLN A 7 8.65 -2.20 -14.39
CA GLN A 7 8.60 -3.54 -13.78
C GLN A 7 7.97 -3.49 -12.38
N TYR A 8 8.27 -2.44 -11.61
CA TYR A 8 7.66 -2.22 -10.31
C TYR A 8 6.15 -1.97 -10.42
N GLU A 9 5.72 -1.11 -11.34
CA GLU A 9 4.31 -0.81 -11.62
C GLU A 9 3.52 -2.06 -12.11
N GLU A 10 4.12 -2.90 -12.96
CA GLU A 10 3.49 -4.15 -13.44
C GLU A 10 3.27 -5.15 -12.30
N ILE A 11 4.30 -5.38 -11.48
CA ILE A 11 4.20 -6.27 -10.31
C ILE A 11 3.19 -5.73 -9.31
N LEU A 12 3.19 -4.41 -9.07
CA LEU A 12 2.19 -3.74 -8.26
C LEU A 12 0.79 -4.01 -8.78
N ARG A 13 0.52 -3.79 -10.07
CA ARG A 13 -0.82 -4.02 -10.63
C ARG A 13 -1.28 -5.47 -10.43
N ASP A 14 -0.45 -6.45 -10.78
CA ASP A 14 -0.79 -7.86 -10.62
C ASP A 14 -1.01 -8.25 -9.14
N LYS A 15 -0.20 -7.72 -8.22
CA LYS A 15 -0.26 -8.05 -6.80
C LYS A 15 -1.34 -7.28 -6.05
N VAL A 16 -1.54 -6.01 -6.36
CA VAL A 16 -2.62 -5.17 -5.83
C VAL A 16 -3.95 -5.77 -6.26
N ILE A 17 -4.13 -6.18 -7.52
CA ILE A 17 -5.36 -6.88 -7.95
C ILE A 17 -5.61 -8.12 -7.09
N MET A 18 -4.62 -8.98 -6.86
CA MET A 18 -4.79 -10.15 -5.98
C MET A 18 -5.20 -9.81 -4.54
N LEU A 19 -4.80 -8.64 -4.03
CA LEU A 19 -5.10 -8.19 -2.67
C LEU A 19 -6.40 -7.40 -2.59
N GLU A 20 -6.76 -6.62 -3.61
CA GLU A 20 -8.08 -5.99 -3.76
C GLU A 20 -9.19 -7.04 -3.70
N TRP A 21 -8.95 -8.23 -4.26
CA TRP A 21 -9.87 -9.37 -4.14
C TRP A 21 -10.07 -9.83 -2.70
N ALA A 22 -9.06 -9.70 -1.84
CA ALA A 22 -9.14 -10.09 -0.44
C ALA A 22 -9.79 -9.01 0.44
N VAL A 23 -9.62 -7.72 0.09
CA VAL A 23 -10.33 -6.60 0.73
C VAL A 23 -11.77 -6.43 0.20
N GLY A 24 -12.09 -6.99 -0.97
CA GLY A 24 -13.43 -7.02 -1.57
C GLY A 24 -13.80 -5.75 -2.35
N HIS A 25 -12.86 -4.83 -2.56
CA HIS A 25 -13.04 -3.64 -3.39
C HIS A 25 -11.70 -3.18 -4.00
N PRO A 26 -11.73 -2.48 -5.16
CA PRO A 26 -10.54 -1.86 -5.73
C PRO A 26 -9.95 -0.81 -4.77
N ILE A 27 -8.62 -0.65 -4.78
CA ILE A 27 -7.87 0.33 -4.00
C ILE A 27 -7.11 1.22 -4.98
N HIS A 28 -7.37 2.52 -4.93
CA HIS A 28 -6.69 3.52 -5.74
C HIS A 28 -5.67 4.31 -4.92
N HIS A 29 -4.67 4.85 -5.60
CA HIS A 29 -3.75 5.79 -4.97
C HIS A 29 -4.52 7.02 -4.46
N GLY A 30 -4.29 7.39 -3.20
CA GLY A 30 -5.01 8.46 -2.51
C GLY A 30 -6.29 8.03 -1.81
N ASP A 31 -6.76 6.78 -1.98
CA ASP A 31 -7.92 6.28 -1.25
C ASP A 31 -7.67 6.32 0.25
N ALA A 32 -8.70 6.68 1.03
CA ALA A 32 -8.59 6.70 2.47
C ALA A 32 -8.55 5.27 3.03
N GLY A 33 -7.62 5.01 3.95
CA GLY A 33 -7.54 3.77 4.70
C GLY A 33 -7.34 4.04 6.19
N LEU A 34 -7.71 3.06 7.00
CA LEU A 34 -7.53 3.11 8.45
C LEU A 34 -6.62 1.97 8.87
N CYS A 35 -5.54 2.30 9.59
CA CYS A 35 -4.75 1.25 10.20
C CYS A 35 -5.47 0.72 11.45
N PRO A 36 -5.80 -0.59 11.52
CA PRO A 36 -6.56 -1.15 12.64
C PRO A 36 -5.74 -1.20 13.95
N ARG A 37 -4.40 -1.10 13.88
CA ARG A 37 -3.54 -1.15 15.07
C ARG A 37 -3.39 0.20 15.74
N CYS A 38 -3.02 1.22 14.97
CA CYS A 38 -2.76 2.56 15.53
C CYS A 38 -3.96 3.50 15.40
N SER A 39 -5.06 3.04 14.79
CA SER A 39 -6.26 3.83 14.47
C SER A 39 -5.95 5.12 13.71
N SER A 40 -4.76 5.20 13.10
CA SER A 40 -4.36 6.35 12.29
C SER A 40 -5.02 6.22 10.94
N SER A 41 -5.81 7.22 10.56
CA SER A 41 -6.19 7.41 9.17
C SER A 41 -4.94 7.65 8.33
N GLY A 42 -5.02 7.23 7.07
CA GLY A 42 -3.97 7.37 6.10
C GLY A 42 -4.51 7.26 4.69
N THR A 43 -3.67 7.46 3.69
CA THR A 43 -4.03 7.25 2.29
C THR A 43 -3.26 6.07 1.72
N PHE A 44 -3.89 5.29 0.85
CA PHE A 44 -3.21 4.25 0.11
C PHE A 44 -2.22 4.87 -0.87
N ASP A 45 -0.94 4.56 -0.69
CA ASP A 45 0.15 5.09 -1.48
C ASP A 45 0.74 3.99 -2.37
N ILE A 46 0.08 3.78 -3.51
CA ILE A 46 0.49 2.80 -4.52
C ILE A 46 1.70 3.29 -5.30
N GLU A 47 1.70 4.55 -5.74
CA GLU A 47 2.72 5.12 -6.61
C GLU A 47 4.00 5.55 -5.86
N GLY A 48 3.84 6.09 -4.67
CA GLY A 48 4.91 6.67 -3.84
C GLY A 48 5.54 5.69 -2.87
N LEU A 49 5.08 4.43 -2.80
CA LEU A 49 5.69 3.37 -1.97
C LEU A 49 5.75 3.69 -0.46
N GLY A 50 4.98 4.67 0.02
CA GLY A 50 5.05 5.18 1.38
C GLY A 50 6.24 6.13 1.64
N PHE A 51 6.96 6.54 0.59
CA PHE A 51 8.06 7.50 0.69
C PHE A 51 7.61 8.95 0.60
N ASP A 52 6.42 9.23 0.08
CA ASP A 52 5.93 10.60 0.02
C ASP A 52 5.69 11.13 1.44
N ALA A 53 6.50 12.08 1.87
CA ALA A 53 6.46 12.67 3.20
C ALA A 53 5.34 13.70 3.35
N GLU A 54 4.82 14.24 2.25
CA GLU A 54 3.87 15.36 2.27
C GLU A 54 2.44 14.89 2.58
N SER A 55 2.10 13.64 2.27
CA SER A 55 0.74 13.11 2.36
C SER A 55 0.38 12.47 3.73
N GLY A 56 1.27 12.56 4.73
CA GLY A 56 0.99 12.11 6.10
C GLY A 56 1.21 10.61 6.33
N ASN A 57 0.25 9.93 6.97
CA ASN A 57 0.34 8.48 7.19
C ASN A 57 -0.04 7.74 5.91
N SER A 58 0.94 7.15 5.25
CA SER A 58 0.72 6.37 4.02
C SER A 58 0.49 4.90 4.34
N ILE A 59 -0.47 4.27 3.68
CA ILE A 59 -0.64 2.82 3.62
C ILE A 59 0.00 2.36 2.32
N TYR A 60 1.17 1.74 2.41
CA TYR A 60 1.96 1.39 1.24
C TYR A 60 1.97 -0.12 1.03
N TYR A 61 2.14 -0.55 -0.21
CA TYR A 61 2.33 -1.95 -0.52
C TYR A 61 3.79 -2.33 -0.33
N SER A 62 4.08 -3.20 0.64
CA SER A 62 5.43 -3.73 0.82
C SER A 62 5.63 -4.92 -0.10
N THR A 63 6.42 -4.73 -1.14
CA THR A 63 6.74 -5.82 -2.06
C THR A 63 7.72 -6.85 -1.49
N VAL A 64 8.41 -6.52 -0.40
CA VAL A 64 9.27 -7.47 0.34
C VAL A 64 8.40 -8.53 1.04
N PHE A 65 7.30 -8.09 1.65
CA PHE A 65 6.40 -8.96 2.41
C PHE A 65 5.14 -9.36 1.61
N ASN A 66 4.93 -8.76 0.44
CA ASN A 66 3.74 -8.88 -0.40
C ASN A 66 2.42 -8.56 0.33
N GLU A 67 2.39 -7.45 1.07
CA GLU A 67 1.24 -7.04 1.88
C GLU A 67 1.12 -5.51 2.01
N TRP A 68 -0.09 -5.03 2.31
CA TRP A 68 -0.32 -3.64 2.69
C TRP A 68 0.19 -3.35 4.10
N ARG A 69 0.90 -2.25 4.28
CA ARG A 69 1.48 -1.87 5.58
C ARG A 69 1.26 -0.40 5.88
N CYS A 70 1.01 -0.10 7.15
CA CYS A 70 0.91 1.27 7.63
C CYS A 70 2.31 1.83 7.87
N ARG A 71 2.64 2.98 7.28
CA ARG A 71 3.93 3.66 7.49
C ARG A 71 4.21 3.98 8.96
N ARG A 72 3.20 4.40 9.72
CA ARG A 72 3.39 4.88 11.10
C ARG A 72 3.75 3.79 12.10
N CYS A 73 3.14 2.61 11.99
CA CYS A 73 3.32 1.53 12.97
C CYS A 73 3.87 0.23 12.35
N ASP A 74 4.20 0.28 11.07
CA ASP A 74 4.69 -0.82 10.24
C ASP A 74 3.83 -2.10 10.38
N PHE A 75 2.56 -1.91 10.69
CA PHE A 75 1.62 -3.01 10.87
C PHE A 75 1.05 -3.43 9.53
N ARG A 76 1.02 -4.75 9.31
CA ARG A 76 0.29 -5.38 8.22
C ARG A 76 -1.18 -5.00 8.30
N LEU A 77 -1.69 -4.26 7.33
CA LEU A 77 -3.14 -4.25 7.10
C LEU A 77 -3.49 -5.60 6.46
N CYS A 78 -4.40 -6.32 7.09
CA CYS A 78 -4.67 -7.71 6.76
C CYS A 78 -5.16 -7.89 5.32
N ALA A 79 -4.88 -9.13 4.87
CA ALA A 79 -5.13 -9.77 3.58
C ALA A 79 -6.37 -9.25 2.87
#